data_AF-A0A651FUX8-F1
#
_entry.id   AF-A0A651FUX8-F1
#
_cell.length_a   1.000
_cell.length_b   1.000
_cell.length_c   1.000
_cell.angle_alpha   90.00
_cell.angle_beta   90.00
_cell.angle_gamma   90.00
#
_symmetry.space_group_name_H-M   'P 1'
#
loop_
_entity.id
_entity.type
_entity.pdbx_description
1 polymer ?
#
loop_
_entity_poly.entity_id
_entity_poly.type
_entity_poly.pdbx_seq_one_letter_code
_entity_poly.pdbx_strand_id
1 'polypeptide(L)'
;RTLDSLIAEFGAPDFVKIDVEGFEDRVLAGLTQAPPALSFEFTTIQPDVSHACVARLEALGDYRFDLALGETQRLEAGEWLTARDIARRIAALPHEANSGDVYAVLAH
;
A
#
# COMPACT_ATOMS: atom_id res chain seq x y z
N ARG A 1 6.60 -15.56 -9.35
CA ARG A 1 7.58 -15.48 -8.22
C ARG A 1 6.92 -14.68 -7.12
N THR A 2 7.17 -14.99 -5.84
CA THR A 2 6.63 -14.18 -4.73
C THR A 2 7.57 -13.03 -4.39
N LEU A 3 7.07 -11.97 -3.76
CA LEU A 3 7.92 -10.89 -3.26
C LEU A 3 8.97 -11.41 -2.26
N ASP A 4 8.59 -12.31 -1.37
CA ASP A 4 9.51 -13.03 -0.49
C ASP A 4 10.64 -13.74 -1.25
N SER A 5 10.34 -14.41 -2.37
CA SER A 5 11.37 -15.08 -3.17
C SER A 5 12.34 -14.10 -3.85
N LEU A 6 11.92 -12.86 -4.08
CA LEU A 6 12.80 -11.80 -4.59
C LEU A 6 13.66 -11.24 -3.45
N ILE A 7 13.07 -11.01 -2.27
CA ILE A 7 13.80 -10.56 -1.08
C ILE A 7 14.88 -11.59 -0.69
N ALA A 8 14.57 -12.89 -0.74
CA ALA A 8 15.53 -13.94 -0.43
C ALA A 8 16.71 -14.00 -1.42
N GLU A 9 16.48 -13.67 -2.70
CA GLU A 9 17.53 -13.71 -3.74
C GLU A 9 18.37 -12.43 -3.76
N PHE A 10 17.74 -11.28 -3.59
CA PHE A 10 18.37 -9.97 -3.80
C PHE A 10 18.63 -9.18 -2.52
N GLY A 11 18.15 -9.66 -1.36
CA GLY A 11 18.23 -8.98 -0.08
C GLY A 11 16.99 -8.15 0.25
N ALA A 12 16.92 -7.67 1.51
CA ALA A 12 15.82 -6.84 1.98
C ALA A 12 15.91 -5.43 1.37
N PRO A 13 14.89 -4.98 0.61
CA PRO A 13 14.87 -3.63 0.06
C PRO A 13 14.48 -2.61 1.13
N ASP A 14 15.01 -1.39 1.00
CA ASP A 14 14.54 -0.25 1.82
C ASP A 14 13.13 0.20 1.40
N PHE A 15 12.76 -0.01 0.14
CA PHE A 15 11.46 0.36 -0.42
C PHE A 15 10.96 -0.64 -1.49
N VAL A 16 9.66 -0.94 -1.49
CA VAL A 16 8.98 -1.75 -2.51
C VAL A 16 7.83 -0.97 -3.15
N LYS A 17 7.75 -0.89 -4.47
CA LYS A 17 6.51 -0.47 -5.17
C LYS A 17 5.79 -1.70 -5.72
N ILE A 18 4.50 -1.82 -5.42
CA ILE A 18 3.61 -2.88 -5.90
C ILE A 18 2.62 -2.24 -6.86
N ASP A 19 2.71 -2.61 -8.12
CA ASP A 19 1.92 -2.02 -9.20
C ASP A 19 1.69 -3.16 -10.20
N VAL A 20 0.59 -3.90 -10.00
CA VAL A 20 0.34 -5.19 -10.66
C VAL A 20 -1.07 -5.30 -11.22
N GLU A 21 -1.67 -4.15 -11.56
CA GLU A 21 -2.97 -3.99 -12.21
C GLU A 21 -4.14 -4.72 -11.49
N GLY A 22 -4.29 -4.47 -10.19
CA GLY A 22 -5.44 -4.95 -9.41
C GLY A 22 -5.21 -6.26 -8.64
N PHE A 23 -3.96 -6.70 -8.53
CA PHE A 23 -3.56 -7.90 -7.77
C PHE A 23 -2.61 -7.57 -6.60
N GLU A 24 -2.62 -6.33 -6.13
CA GLU A 24 -1.73 -5.82 -5.09
C GLU A 24 -1.90 -6.63 -3.78
N ASP A 25 -3.15 -6.99 -3.46
CA ASP A 25 -3.51 -7.81 -2.30
C ASP A 25 -2.84 -9.19 -2.36
N ARG A 26 -2.76 -9.81 -3.54
CA ARG A 26 -2.13 -11.13 -3.73
C ARG A 26 -0.62 -11.07 -3.57
N VAL A 27 0.02 -9.97 -3.98
CA VAL A 27 1.46 -9.75 -3.76
C VAL A 27 1.74 -9.66 -2.26
N LEU A 28 0.94 -8.87 -1.53
CA LEU A 28 1.09 -8.68 -0.09
C LEU A 28 0.69 -9.92 0.74
N ALA A 29 -0.27 -10.72 0.28
CA ALA A 29 -0.70 -11.93 0.98
C ALA A 29 0.45 -12.92 1.21
N GLY A 30 1.40 -12.98 0.28
CA GLY A 30 2.58 -13.85 0.37
C GLY A 30 3.82 -13.22 0.99
N LEU A 31 3.80 -11.93 1.35
CA LEU A 31 4.92 -11.23 1.95
C LEU A 31 5.01 -11.60 3.44
N THR A 32 6.13 -12.15 3.92
CA THR A 32 6.30 -12.51 5.35
C THR A 32 7.20 -11.55 6.12
N GLN A 33 7.98 -10.74 5.41
CA GLN A 33 8.88 -9.75 6.00
C GLN A 33 8.28 -8.35 5.89
N ALA A 34 8.46 -7.52 6.91
CA ALA A 34 8.01 -6.13 6.92
C ALA A 34 9.12 -5.22 6.34
N PRO A 35 9.08 -4.83 5.05
CA PRO A 35 10.05 -3.86 4.53
C PRO A 35 9.85 -2.50 5.20
N PRO A 36 10.92 -1.68 5.35
CA PRO A 36 10.82 -0.39 6.03
C PRO A 36 9.79 0.55 5.42
N ALA A 37 9.64 0.53 4.10
CA ALA A 37 8.63 1.29 3.39
C ALA A 37 8.15 0.55 2.12
N LEU A 38 6.92 0.81 1.70
CA LEU A 38 6.39 0.36 0.41
C LEU A 38 5.28 1.28 -0.10
N SER A 39 4.92 1.13 -1.37
CA SER A 39 3.66 1.64 -1.91
C SER A 39 2.92 0.57 -2.70
N PHE A 40 1.60 0.70 -2.77
CA PHE A 40 0.77 -0.09 -3.68
C PHE A 40 -0.21 0.80 -4.45
N GLU A 41 -0.43 0.46 -5.72
CA GLU A 41 -1.45 1.13 -6.54
C GLU A 41 -2.86 0.82 -6.00
N PHE A 42 -3.76 1.80 -6.07
CA PHE A 42 -5.18 1.58 -5.91
C PHE A 42 -5.98 2.18 -7.05
N THR A 43 -7.17 1.64 -7.26
CA THR A 43 -8.19 2.22 -8.15
C THR A 43 -9.50 2.38 -7.38
N THR A 44 -10.26 3.44 -7.66
CA THR A 44 -11.55 3.68 -7.00
C THR A 44 -12.62 2.67 -7.41
N ILE A 45 -12.41 1.92 -8.49
CA ILE A 45 -13.30 0.84 -8.95
C ILE A 45 -13.05 -0.51 -8.26
N GLN A 46 -11.93 -0.66 -7.55
CA GLN A 46 -11.56 -1.87 -6.81
C GLN A 46 -11.14 -1.54 -5.36
N PRO A 47 -12.00 -0.86 -4.57
CA PRO A 47 -11.64 -0.45 -3.20
C PRO A 47 -11.34 -1.65 -2.29
N ASP A 48 -11.96 -2.81 -2.54
CA ASP A 48 -11.75 -4.03 -1.76
C ASP A 48 -10.29 -4.53 -1.82
N VAL A 49 -9.62 -4.37 -2.97
CA VAL A 49 -8.19 -4.72 -3.12
C VAL A 49 -7.35 -3.85 -2.20
N SER A 50 -7.61 -2.55 -2.17
CA SER A 50 -6.90 -1.60 -1.30
C SER A 50 -7.17 -1.86 0.17
N HIS A 51 -8.41 -2.20 0.53
CA HIS A 51 -8.76 -2.59 1.90
C HIS A 51 -8.01 -3.85 2.34
N ALA A 52 -7.92 -4.86 1.47
CA ALA A 52 -7.16 -6.08 1.74
C ALA A 52 -5.65 -5.79 1.90
N CYS A 53 -5.09 -4.89 1.09
CA CYS A 53 -3.70 -4.44 1.21
C CYS A 53 -3.44 -3.79 2.57
N VAL A 54 -4.26 -2.80 2.96
CA VAL A 54 -4.12 -2.10 4.25
C VAL A 54 -4.24 -3.08 5.43
N ALA A 55 -5.23 -3.97 5.41
CA ALA A 55 -5.41 -4.97 6.46
C ALA A 55 -4.21 -5.94 6.55
N ARG A 56 -3.65 -6.34 5.40
CA ARG A 56 -2.47 -7.21 5.37
C ARG A 56 -1.24 -6.52 5.96
N LEU A 57 -1.06 -5.23 5.70
CA LEU A 57 0.05 -4.44 6.23
C LEU A 57 -0.09 -4.19 7.74
N GLU A 58 -1.30 -3.89 8.22
CA GLU A 58 -1.59 -3.80 9.65
C GLU A 58 -1.26 -5.10 10.40
N ALA A 59 -1.51 -6.26 9.78
CA ALA A 59 -1.12 -7.55 10.34
C ALA A 59 0.40 -7.85 10.24
N LEU A 60 1.15 -7.12 9.40
CA LEU A 60 2.58 -7.34 9.17
C LEU A 60 3.47 -6.52 10.10
N GLY A 61 3.02 -5.32 10.49
CA GLY A 61 3.75 -4.43 11.39
C GLY A 61 2.96 -3.14 11.67
N ASP A 62 3.50 -2.28 12.55
CA ASP A 62 2.89 -0.98 12.87
C ASP A 62 3.14 0.03 11.74
N TYR A 63 2.51 -0.18 10.59
CA TYR A 63 2.60 0.74 9.47
C TYR A 63 1.77 2.00 9.69
N ARG A 64 2.26 3.10 9.13
CA ARG A 64 1.50 4.33 8.93
C ARG A 64 1.44 4.69 7.45
N PHE A 65 0.39 5.40 7.06
CA PHE A 65 -0.01 5.52 5.67
C PHE A 65 -0.21 6.95 5.20
N ASP A 66 0.03 7.20 3.92
CA ASP A 66 -0.42 8.39 3.21
C ASP A 66 -0.80 7.97 1.78
N LEU A 67 -1.38 8.85 0.98
CA LEU A 67 -1.75 8.57 -0.40
C LEU A 67 -1.41 9.73 -1.34
N ALA A 68 -1.12 9.39 -2.59
CA ALA A 68 -1.06 10.34 -3.69
C ALA A 68 -2.14 9.99 -4.71
N LEU A 69 -2.92 10.99 -5.17
CA LEU A 69 -3.93 10.79 -6.20
C LEU A 69 -3.35 10.95 -7.60
N GLY A 70 -3.82 10.11 -8.53
CA GLY A 70 -3.34 10.03 -9.90
C GLY A 70 -1.81 9.93 -9.97
N GLU A 71 -1.22 10.62 -10.94
CA GLU A 71 0.24 10.68 -11.10
C GLU A 71 0.87 11.91 -10.45
N THR A 72 0.21 12.52 -9.46
CA THR A 72 0.71 13.76 -8.86
C THR A 72 2.02 13.57 -8.10
N GLN A 73 2.29 12.35 -7.61
CA GLN A 73 3.43 12.02 -6.73
C GLN A 73 3.53 12.94 -5.50
N ARG A 74 2.40 13.50 -5.07
CA ARG A 74 2.30 14.39 -3.92
C ARG A 74 1.42 13.73 -2.88
N LEU A 75 1.97 13.53 -1.70
CA LEU A 75 1.25 13.01 -0.55
C LEU A 75 0.20 14.02 -0.09
N GLU A 76 -1.04 13.56 0.10
CA GLU A 76 -2.19 14.42 0.33
C GLU A 76 -2.61 14.56 1.80
N ALA A 77 -2.29 13.61 2.68
CA ALA A 77 -2.64 13.75 4.08
C ALA A 77 -1.72 14.76 4.78
N GLY A 78 -0.44 14.81 4.40
CA GLY A 78 0.55 15.65 5.08
C GLY A 78 0.85 15.17 6.50
N GLU A 79 0.28 14.03 6.88
CA GLU A 79 0.47 13.31 8.13
C GLU A 79 0.33 11.80 7.89
N TRP A 80 1.04 11.02 8.69
CA TRP A 80 1.05 9.56 8.59
C TRP A 80 -0.15 8.96 9.34
N LEU A 81 -1.14 8.48 8.57
CA LEU A 81 -2.42 7.96 9.03
C LEU A 81 -2.33 6.52 9.58
N THR A 82 -3.30 6.14 10.42
CA THR A 82 -3.49 4.74 10.82
C THR A 82 -4.14 3.92 9.70
N ALA A 83 -4.04 2.59 9.74
CA ALA A 83 -4.71 1.67 8.82
C ALA A 83 -6.22 1.96 8.70
N ARG A 84 -6.88 2.20 9.84
CA ARG A 84 -8.30 2.57 9.89
C ARG A 84 -8.59 3.91 9.21
N ASP A 85 -7.71 4.90 9.35
CA ASP A 85 -7.93 6.23 8.80
C ASP A 85 -7.70 6.26 7.30
N ILE A 86 -6.65 5.59 6.80
CA ILE A 86 -6.41 5.49 5.36
C ILE A 86 -7.50 4.67 4.66
N ALA A 87 -7.97 3.58 5.26
CA ALA A 87 -9.06 2.78 4.69
C ALA A 87 -10.35 3.62 4.57
N ARG A 88 -10.69 4.42 5.60
CA ARG A 88 -11.82 5.34 5.54
C ARG A 88 -11.65 6.41 4.46
N ARG A 89 -10.42 6.92 4.28
CA ARG A 89 -10.14 7.91 3.24
C ARG A 89 -10.32 7.34 1.84
N ILE A 90 -9.79 6.14 1.56
CA ILE A 90 -9.96 5.46 0.28
C ILE A 90 -11.45 5.21 -0.02
N ALA A 91 -12.22 4.73 0.95
CA ALA A 91 -13.65 4.49 0.80
C ALA A 91 -14.47 5.76 0.56
N ALA A 92 -13.95 6.93 0.93
CA ALA A 92 -14.61 8.23 0.75
C ALA A 92 -14.19 8.93 -0.56
N LEU A 93 -13.24 8.38 -1.32
CA LEU A 93 -12.82 8.99 -2.59
C LEU A 93 -13.93 8.92 -3.64
N PRO A 94 -14.16 10.01 -4.38
CA PRO A 94 -15.09 10.00 -5.50
C PRO A 94 -14.50 9.18 -6.66
N HIS A 95 -15.34 8.55 -7.49
CA HIS A 95 -14.86 7.73 -8.62
C HIS A 95 -13.99 8.52 -9.61
N GLU A 96 -14.18 9.84 -9.71
CA GLU A 96 -13.38 10.75 -10.53
C GLU A 96 -11.91 10.81 -10.10
N ALA A 97 -11.59 10.44 -8.85
CA ALA A 97 -10.21 10.30 -8.42
C ALA A 97 -9.49 9.16 -9.17
N ASN A 98 -10.23 8.18 -9.70
CA ASN A 98 -9.81 7.09 -10.58
C ASN A 98 -8.77 6.12 -9.98
N SER A 99 -7.57 6.60 -9.67
CA SER A 99 -6.46 5.80 -9.13
C SER A 99 -5.46 6.65 -8.34
N GLY A 100 -4.51 5.97 -7.71
CA GLY A 100 -3.39 6.58 -7.02
C GLY A 100 -2.49 5.54 -6.37
N ASP A 101 -1.56 6.00 -5.54
CA ASP A 101 -0.68 5.15 -4.73
C ASP A 101 -0.98 5.37 -3.24
N VAL A 102 -1.06 4.28 -2.48
CA VAL A 102 -0.98 4.31 -1.02
C VAL A 102 0.45 4.01 -0.62
N TYR A 103 1.04 4.89 0.18
CA TYR A 103 2.37 4.73 0.75
C TYR A 103 2.24 4.23 2.19
N ALA A 104 3.13 3.32 2.58
CA ALA A 104 3.21 2.77 3.92
C ALA A 104 4.66 2.82 4.44
N VAL A 105 4.84 3.30 5.66
CA VAL A 105 6.13 3.30 6.38
C VAL A 105 5.99 2.58 7.70
N LEU A 106 6.93 1.71 8.03
CA LEU A 106 6.94 0.98 9.30
C LEU A 106 7.33 1.96 10.42
N ALA A 107 6.46 2.12 11.42
CA ALA A 107 6.79 2.91 12.59
C ALA A 107 7.83 2.18 13.44
N HIS A 108 8.84 2.93 13.91
CA HIS A 108 9.88 2.44 14.82
C HIS A 108 9.47 2.54 16.27
#